data_AF-A0A0G2A7Q4-F1
#
_entry.id   AF-A0A0G2A7Q4-F1
#
_cell.length_a   1.000
_cell.length_b   1.000
_cell.length_c   1.000
_cell.angle_alpha   90.00
_cell.angle_beta   90.00
_cell.angle_gamma   90.00
#
_symmetry.space_group_name_H-M   'P 1'
#
loop_
_entity.id
_entity.type
_entity.pdbx_description
1 polymer ?
#
loop_
_entity_poly.entity_id
_entity_poly.type
_entity_poly.pdbx_seq_one_letter_code
_entity_poly.pdbx_strand_id
1 'polypeptide(L)'
;MVTRILLAFFTCLFLSAPAVAASTSGSKNIFDEVDTLTCAQVEVVLDQPPIADDASVDARYLRRVFETYALLSRCALNKPTRVEFYDAVLRGMVAALGDPHSEYLNEEDLKESQEESTGQFFGIGTTLEKQPRVGAMRTLKVLVPRPGAPADKAGLKSGDIVTKINDRFVTSYKNVRAALEDIKGPRGTTVKLLVIRDGVPQPFVLTIARDEIKTEFYKTTLLPSKWFVAKIKSFEGKRVVETKMLETCLHIHSEYKKALKREPNIRGFVLDLRDNPGGFLDGAQCAVDLFATESLRGKALISIETRDGLKAHESTIDPKDMLRGKPLVVLVNEGSASASEIVAKAVQYYNLGVVVGTKTFGKGSIQIVMPLSDERTAVKYTYAQYLVGPTSAPTPVQGVGVTPNIFARARSDGSEKAAADFRESDLVGALPTSTVAKDLVIQRTKETNPALYTEIYNLITKAPFNMEVTDELLP
;
A
#
# COMPACT_ATOMS: atom_id res chain seq x y z
N MET A 1 8.97 16.89 -35.96
CA MET A 1 8.74 15.44 -36.08
C MET A 1 7.65 15.07 -35.07
N VAL A 2 6.33 15.20 -35.33
CA VAL A 2 5.48 14.58 -36.39
C VAL A 2 5.52 13.05 -36.16
N THR A 3 4.47 12.31 -35.78
CA THR A 3 3.02 12.43 -36.01
C THR A 3 2.21 11.45 -35.12
N ARG A 4 0.92 11.77 -34.91
CA ARG A 4 -0.21 10.86 -34.63
C ARG A 4 -0.43 9.86 -35.79
N ILE A 5 -1.18 8.75 -35.60
CA ILE A 5 -2.40 8.35 -36.36
C ILE A 5 -2.78 6.84 -36.23
N LEU A 6 -4.05 6.65 -35.86
CA LEU A 6 -5.10 5.66 -36.21
C LEU A 6 -4.84 4.21 -36.66
N LEU A 7 -5.68 3.32 -36.08
CA LEU A 7 -6.76 2.53 -36.73
C LEU A 7 -6.68 2.18 -38.24
N ALA A 8 -6.79 0.86 -38.48
CA ALA A 8 -7.74 0.17 -39.38
C ALA A 8 -7.26 -0.46 -40.72
N PHE A 9 -7.93 -1.60 -41.02
CA PHE A 9 -8.20 -2.31 -42.28
C PHE A 9 -7.34 -3.52 -42.73
N PHE A 10 -7.98 -4.70 -42.56
CA PHE A 10 -8.23 -5.78 -43.53
C PHE A 10 -7.47 -5.76 -44.87
N THR A 11 -6.79 -6.88 -45.17
CA THR A 11 -6.80 -7.52 -46.49
C THR A 11 -6.56 -9.03 -46.37
N CYS A 12 -7.48 -9.80 -46.94
CA CYS A 12 -7.38 -11.24 -47.18
C CYS A 12 -6.24 -11.58 -48.14
N LEU A 13 -5.56 -12.70 -47.90
CA LEU A 13 -5.09 -13.57 -48.99
C LEU A 13 -5.45 -15.02 -48.64
N PHE A 14 -6.32 -15.60 -49.48
CA PHE A 14 -6.66 -17.01 -49.51
C PHE A 14 -5.53 -17.80 -50.19
N LEU A 15 -5.10 -18.89 -49.56
CA LEU A 15 -4.54 -20.07 -50.22
C LEU A 15 -5.13 -21.32 -49.53
N SER A 16 -6.09 -21.95 -50.21
CA SER A 16 -6.58 -23.33 -50.05
C SER A 16 -5.43 -24.33 -50.28
N ALA A 17 -5.26 -25.51 -49.66
CA ALA A 17 -6.12 -26.56 -49.07
C ALA A 17 -5.18 -27.54 -48.27
N PRO A 18 -5.61 -28.66 -47.61
CA PRO A 18 -6.96 -29.21 -47.48
C PRO A 18 -7.46 -29.32 -46.03
N ALA A 19 -8.78 -29.35 -45.93
CA ALA A 19 -9.52 -29.66 -44.72
C ALA A 19 -9.21 -31.10 -44.27
N VAL A 20 -8.61 -31.23 -43.09
CA VAL A 20 -8.86 -32.39 -42.24
C VAL A 20 -10.14 -32.06 -41.47
N ALA A 21 -11.20 -32.79 -41.79
CA ALA A 21 -12.47 -32.71 -41.10
C ALA A 21 -12.27 -33.11 -39.63
N ALA A 22 -12.08 -32.13 -38.75
CA ALA A 22 -12.33 -32.31 -37.34
C ALA A 22 -13.84 -32.45 -37.16
N SER A 23 -14.26 -33.65 -36.76
CA SER A 23 -15.64 -33.98 -36.49
C SER A 23 -16.26 -32.96 -35.53
N THR A 24 -17.38 -32.39 -35.97
CA THR A 24 -18.30 -31.62 -35.16
C THR A 24 -18.98 -32.53 -34.14
N SER A 25 -18.39 -32.68 -32.96
CA SER A 25 -19.12 -32.96 -31.73
C SER A 25 -18.79 -31.84 -30.76
N GLY A 26 -19.80 -31.05 -30.36
CA GLY A 26 -19.62 -29.87 -29.52
C GLY A 26 -18.70 -30.17 -28.33
N SER A 27 -17.54 -29.54 -28.31
CA SER A 27 -16.55 -29.69 -27.26
C SER A 27 -17.16 -29.16 -25.96
N LYS A 28 -17.76 -30.05 -25.17
CA LYS A 28 -18.07 -29.72 -23.78
C LYS A 28 -16.73 -29.37 -23.13
N ASN A 29 -16.72 -28.25 -22.43
CA ASN A 29 -15.56 -27.89 -21.63
C ASN A 29 -15.30 -29.05 -20.67
N ILE A 30 -14.09 -29.56 -20.67
CA ILE A 30 -13.63 -30.66 -19.84
C ILE A 30 -13.96 -30.49 -18.35
N PHE A 31 -13.92 -29.25 -17.86
CA PHE A 31 -14.30 -28.93 -16.49
C PHE A 31 -15.80 -29.14 -16.24
N ASP A 32 -16.62 -28.97 -17.26
CA ASP A 32 -18.07 -29.17 -17.17
C ASP A 32 -18.43 -30.67 -17.29
N GLU A 33 -17.60 -31.47 -17.94
CA GLU A 33 -17.74 -32.93 -17.93
C GLU A 33 -17.47 -33.51 -16.55
N VAL A 34 -16.38 -33.08 -15.89
CA VAL A 34 -16.09 -33.40 -14.49
C VAL A 34 -17.29 -33.07 -13.60
N ASP A 35 -18.00 -32.00 -13.92
CA ASP A 35 -19.15 -31.57 -13.11
C ASP A 35 -20.34 -32.53 -13.12
N THR A 36 -20.38 -33.44 -14.10
CA THR A 36 -21.44 -34.45 -14.23
C THR A 36 -21.07 -35.80 -13.59
N LEU A 37 -19.83 -35.97 -13.14
CA LEU A 37 -19.33 -37.25 -12.60
C LEU A 37 -19.62 -37.42 -11.10
N THR A 38 -19.89 -38.65 -10.69
CA THR A 38 -19.81 -39.09 -9.29
C THR A 38 -18.34 -39.27 -8.88
N CYS A 39 -18.04 -39.24 -7.57
CA CYS A 39 -16.67 -39.46 -7.10
C CYS A 39 -16.07 -40.78 -7.59
N ALA A 40 -16.85 -41.87 -7.57
CA ALA A 40 -16.42 -43.18 -8.10
C ALA A 40 -16.15 -43.17 -9.62
N GLN A 41 -16.83 -42.29 -10.37
CA GLN A 41 -16.58 -42.12 -11.81
C GLN A 41 -15.38 -41.24 -12.12
N VAL A 42 -15.00 -40.32 -11.23
CA VAL A 42 -13.79 -39.50 -11.39
C VAL A 42 -12.55 -40.38 -11.39
N GLU A 43 -12.44 -41.34 -10.46
CA GLU A 43 -11.31 -42.25 -10.39
C GLU A 43 -11.05 -43.00 -11.71
N VAL A 44 -12.12 -43.36 -12.44
CA VAL A 44 -12.05 -44.02 -13.75
C VAL A 44 -11.61 -43.06 -14.88
N VAL A 45 -11.92 -41.76 -14.77
CA VAL A 45 -11.54 -40.73 -15.76
C VAL A 45 -10.09 -40.28 -15.60
N LEU A 46 -9.53 -40.33 -14.38
CA LEU A 46 -8.11 -40.00 -14.13
C LEU A 46 -7.14 -41.02 -14.77
N ASP A 47 -7.60 -42.25 -14.97
CA ASP A 47 -6.84 -43.31 -15.66
C ASP A 47 -6.74 -43.08 -17.18
N GLN A 48 -7.63 -42.27 -17.78
CA GLN A 48 -7.65 -41.93 -19.21
C GLN A 48 -7.66 -40.41 -19.41
N PRO A 49 -6.50 -39.75 -19.31
CA PRO A 49 -6.44 -38.31 -19.28
C PRO A 49 -6.88 -37.70 -20.62
N PRO A 50 -7.56 -36.55 -20.56
CA PRO A 50 -8.05 -35.86 -21.74
C PRO A 50 -7.04 -34.91 -22.39
N ILE A 51 -5.92 -34.61 -21.71
CA ILE A 51 -4.77 -33.97 -22.31
C ILE A 51 -3.99 -35.09 -23.00
N ALA A 52 -3.81 -34.99 -24.33
CA ALA A 52 -3.05 -35.94 -25.13
C ALA A 52 -1.69 -36.23 -24.49
N ASP A 53 -1.12 -37.40 -24.80
CA ASP A 53 0.17 -37.91 -24.31
C ASP A 53 1.37 -37.09 -24.84
N ASP A 54 1.31 -35.77 -24.66
CA ASP A 54 2.44 -34.86 -24.82
C ASP A 54 3.38 -35.11 -23.65
N ALA A 55 4.52 -35.71 -23.95
CA ALA A 55 5.57 -36.01 -22.97
C ALA A 55 6.30 -34.77 -22.46
N SER A 56 5.84 -33.56 -22.80
CA SER A 56 6.35 -32.32 -22.20
C SER A 56 6.13 -32.32 -20.68
N VAL A 57 7.08 -31.72 -19.97
CA VAL A 57 7.01 -31.55 -18.52
C VAL A 57 5.75 -30.75 -18.15
N ASP A 58 5.44 -29.74 -18.94
CA ASP A 58 4.33 -28.81 -18.73
C ASP A 58 2.97 -29.52 -18.86
N ALA A 59 2.77 -30.35 -19.88
CA ALA A 59 1.54 -31.12 -20.05
C ALA A 59 1.29 -32.07 -18.85
N ARG A 60 2.34 -32.72 -18.33
CA ARG A 60 2.23 -33.56 -17.12
C ARG A 60 1.85 -32.76 -15.87
N TYR A 61 2.38 -31.55 -15.69
CA TYR A 61 2.02 -30.72 -14.54
C TYR A 61 0.59 -30.17 -14.66
N LEU A 62 0.18 -29.69 -15.83
CA LEU A 62 -1.18 -29.24 -16.07
C LEU A 62 -2.19 -30.38 -15.88
N ARG A 63 -1.85 -31.59 -16.30
CA ARG A 63 -2.63 -32.80 -16.01
C ARG A 63 -2.81 -33.00 -14.51
N ARG A 64 -1.74 -32.97 -13.71
CA ARG A 64 -1.84 -33.12 -12.24
C ARG A 64 -2.71 -32.04 -11.59
N VAL A 65 -2.65 -30.80 -12.06
CA VAL A 65 -3.52 -29.71 -11.59
C VAL A 65 -4.99 -30.06 -11.85
N PHE A 66 -5.30 -30.52 -13.06
CA PHE A 66 -6.66 -30.93 -13.44
C PHE A 66 -7.15 -32.16 -12.65
N GLU A 67 -6.33 -33.20 -12.51
CA GLU A 67 -6.64 -34.41 -11.74
C GLU A 67 -6.96 -34.05 -10.29
N THR A 68 -6.16 -33.17 -9.69
CA THR A 68 -6.37 -32.67 -8.33
C THR A 68 -7.68 -31.89 -8.22
N TYR A 69 -8.00 -31.02 -9.20
CA TYR A 69 -9.29 -30.33 -9.26
C TYR A 69 -10.46 -31.31 -9.31
N ALA A 70 -10.39 -32.31 -10.19
CA ALA A 70 -11.46 -33.28 -10.38
C ALA A 70 -11.73 -34.08 -9.11
N LEU A 71 -10.67 -34.56 -8.45
CA LEU A 71 -10.76 -35.24 -7.16
C LEU A 71 -11.38 -34.34 -6.09
N LEU A 72 -10.85 -33.14 -5.88
CA LEU A 72 -11.31 -32.28 -4.78
C LEU A 72 -12.72 -31.73 -5.02
N SER A 73 -13.06 -31.33 -6.24
CA SER A 73 -14.40 -30.80 -6.55
C SER A 73 -15.50 -31.85 -6.40
N ARG A 74 -15.19 -33.14 -6.60
CA ARG A 74 -16.19 -34.22 -6.61
C ARG A 74 -16.21 -35.04 -5.33
N CYS A 75 -15.05 -35.35 -4.78
CA CYS A 75 -14.87 -36.29 -3.68
C CYS A 75 -14.68 -35.61 -2.32
N ALA A 76 -14.26 -34.35 -2.26
CA ALA A 76 -14.09 -33.68 -0.97
C ALA A 76 -15.43 -33.57 -0.22
N LEU A 77 -15.41 -33.86 1.08
CA LEU A 77 -16.57 -33.72 1.95
C LEU A 77 -17.07 -32.27 2.00
N ASN A 78 -16.13 -31.33 2.09
CA ASN A 78 -16.38 -29.89 2.01
C ASN A 78 -15.84 -29.37 0.68
N LYS A 79 -16.74 -29.15 -0.27
CA LYS A 79 -16.39 -28.80 -1.66
C LYS A 79 -16.18 -27.29 -1.77
N PRO A 80 -15.00 -26.82 -2.19
CA PRO A 80 -14.84 -25.42 -2.58
C PRO A 80 -15.66 -25.14 -3.84
N THR A 81 -16.05 -23.89 -4.01
CA THR A 81 -16.57 -23.42 -5.29
C THR A 81 -15.46 -23.44 -6.35
N ARG A 82 -15.86 -23.48 -7.62
CA ARG A 82 -14.92 -23.43 -8.75
C ARG A 82 -14.02 -22.19 -8.70
N VAL A 83 -14.59 -21.04 -8.33
CA VAL A 83 -13.85 -19.77 -8.16
C VAL A 83 -12.83 -19.87 -7.04
N GLU A 84 -13.21 -20.39 -5.86
CA GLU A 84 -12.26 -20.58 -4.74
C GLU A 84 -11.09 -21.49 -5.13
N PHE A 85 -11.32 -22.50 -5.97
CA PHE A 85 -10.25 -23.36 -6.47
C PHE A 85 -9.32 -22.63 -7.44
N TYR A 86 -9.86 -21.90 -8.42
CA TYR A 86 -9.05 -21.14 -9.37
C TYR A 86 -8.22 -20.06 -8.69
N ASP A 87 -8.81 -19.32 -7.75
CA ASP A 87 -8.11 -18.36 -6.90
C ASP A 87 -6.95 -19.03 -6.15
N ALA A 88 -7.16 -20.25 -5.61
CA ALA A 88 -6.11 -20.97 -4.89
C ALA A 88 -4.94 -21.38 -5.81
N VAL A 89 -5.20 -21.81 -7.04
CA VAL A 89 -4.15 -22.12 -8.02
C VAL A 89 -3.35 -20.87 -8.36
N LEU A 90 -4.01 -19.75 -8.65
CA LEU A 90 -3.36 -18.48 -8.99
C LEU A 90 -2.55 -17.93 -7.82
N ARG A 91 -3.10 -17.95 -6.60
CA ARG A 91 -2.37 -17.62 -5.37
C ARG A 91 -1.12 -18.48 -5.20
N GLY A 92 -1.23 -19.79 -5.46
CA GLY A 92 -0.09 -20.72 -5.42
C GLY A 92 1.00 -20.38 -6.43
N MET A 93 0.64 -20.01 -7.66
CA MET A 93 1.60 -19.59 -8.69
C MET A 93 2.37 -18.33 -8.28
N VAL A 94 1.67 -17.33 -7.73
CA VAL A 94 2.32 -16.09 -7.28
C VAL A 94 3.18 -16.34 -6.03
N ALA A 95 2.69 -17.15 -5.09
CA ALA A 95 3.44 -17.52 -3.89
C ALA A 95 4.75 -18.27 -4.21
N ALA A 96 4.82 -18.99 -5.33
CA ALA A 96 6.03 -19.67 -5.79
C ALA A 96 7.19 -18.71 -6.13
N LEU A 97 6.92 -17.41 -6.29
CA LEU A 97 7.98 -16.40 -6.42
C LEU A 97 8.79 -16.25 -5.13
N GLY A 98 8.23 -16.62 -3.97
CA GLY A 98 8.84 -16.40 -2.67
C GLY A 98 9.02 -14.92 -2.32
N ASP A 99 8.40 -14.01 -3.07
CA ASP A 99 8.47 -12.57 -2.83
C ASP A 99 7.35 -12.15 -1.85
N PRO A 100 7.68 -11.57 -0.68
CA PRO A 100 6.69 -11.17 0.33
C PRO A 100 5.79 -10.02 -0.12
N HIS A 101 6.08 -9.36 -1.26
CA HIS A 101 5.28 -8.26 -1.80
C HIS A 101 4.44 -8.62 -3.03
N SER A 102 4.54 -9.87 -3.50
CA SER A 102 3.79 -10.36 -4.66
C SER A 102 2.54 -11.13 -4.22
N GLU A 103 1.40 -10.80 -4.81
CA GLU A 103 0.11 -11.42 -4.50
C GLU A 103 -0.84 -11.46 -5.70
N TYR A 104 -1.68 -12.49 -5.74
CA TYR A 104 -2.85 -12.51 -6.61
C TYR A 104 -4.00 -11.79 -5.92
N LEU A 105 -4.61 -10.83 -6.64
CA LEU A 105 -5.77 -10.07 -6.21
C LEU A 105 -6.99 -10.59 -6.95
N ASN A 106 -7.92 -11.20 -6.23
CA ASN A 106 -9.25 -11.46 -6.78
C ASN A 106 -10.09 -10.17 -6.83
N GLU A 107 -11.34 -10.24 -7.26
CA GLU A 107 -12.20 -9.05 -7.45
C GLU A 107 -12.37 -8.21 -6.17
N GLU A 108 -12.53 -8.87 -5.03
CA GLU A 108 -12.67 -8.20 -3.73
C GLU A 108 -11.34 -7.54 -3.30
N ASP A 109 -10.23 -8.29 -3.38
CA ASP A 109 -8.90 -7.82 -2.99
C ASP A 109 -8.41 -6.68 -3.90
N LEU A 110 -8.70 -6.74 -5.21
CA LEU A 110 -8.37 -5.67 -6.17
C LEU A 110 -9.15 -4.39 -5.87
N LYS A 111 -10.45 -4.52 -5.59
CA LYS A 111 -11.29 -3.36 -5.25
C LYS A 111 -10.84 -2.70 -3.96
N GLU A 112 -10.52 -3.48 -2.92
CA GLU A 112 -10.00 -2.93 -1.67
C GLU A 112 -8.67 -2.21 -1.88
N SER A 113 -7.74 -2.81 -2.63
CA SER A 113 -6.47 -2.19 -3.00
C SER A 113 -6.64 -0.84 -3.71
N GLN A 114 -7.64 -0.72 -4.60
CA GLN A 114 -7.99 0.54 -5.27
C GLN A 114 -8.61 1.58 -4.33
N GLU A 115 -9.50 1.16 -3.42
CA GLU A 115 -10.12 2.02 -2.41
C GLU A 115 -9.07 2.60 -1.44
N GLU A 116 -8.11 1.79 -0.99
CA GLU A 116 -6.99 2.20 -0.14
C GLU A 116 -6.09 3.20 -0.87
N SER A 117 -5.65 2.86 -2.08
CA SER A 117 -4.78 3.68 -2.93
C SER A 117 -5.35 5.08 -3.20
N THR A 118 -6.65 5.16 -3.47
CA THR A 118 -7.33 6.44 -3.74
C THR A 118 -7.74 7.19 -2.46
N GLY A 119 -7.82 6.51 -1.32
CA GLY A 119 -8.41 7.04 -0.10
C GLY A 119 -9.91 7.32 -0.21
N GLN A 120 -10.56 6.80 -1.25
CA GLN A 120 -11.97 7.02 -1.54
C GLN A 120 -12.71 5.68 -1.47
N PHE A 121 -13.57 5.58 -0.48
CA PHE A 121 -14.54 4.49 -0.40
C PHE A 121 -15.86 5.00 0.14
N PHE A 122 -16.93 4.27 -0.17
CA PHE A 122 -18.27 4.59 0.29
C PHE A 122 -18.63 3.73 1.48
N GLY A 123 -19.01 4.38 2.57
CA GLY A 123 -19.37 3.71 3.81
C GLY A 123 -19.92 4.69 4.82
N ILE A 124 -19.84 4.31 6.10
CA ILE A 124 -20.39 5.12 7.20
C ILE A 124 -19.33 5.91 7.97
N GLY A 125 -18.04 5.65 7.72
CA GLY A 125 -16.94 6.43 8.32
C GLY A 125 -16.71 6.15 9.80
N THR A 126 -16.60 4.88 10.17
CA THR A 126 -16.27 4.45 11.54
C THR A 126 -15.26 3.32 11.53
N THR A 127 -14.47 3.19 12.58
CA THR A 127 -13.61 2.02 12.81
C THR A 127 -14.35 1.02 13.69
N LEU A 128 -14.32 -0.25 13.28
CA LEU A 128 -14.94 -1.36 13.99
C LEU A 128 -13.88 -2.36 14.43
N GLU A 129 -13.97 -2.80 15.68
CA GLU A 129 -13.11 -3.82 16.24
C GLU A 129 -13.91 -5.09 16.51
N LYS A 130 -13.34 -6.22 16.11
CA LYS A 130 -13.89 -7.53 16.47
C LYS A 130 -13.73 -7.74 17.97
N GLN A 131 -14.84 -7.92 18.68
CA GLN A 131 -14.75 -8.26 20.09
C GLN A 131 -14.32 -9.72 20.31
N PRO A 132 -13.56 -10.01 21.39
CA PRO A 132 -13.34 -11.36 21.85
C PRO A 132 -14.68 -12.09 21.99
N ARG A 133 -14.73 -13.37 21.60
CA ARG A 133 -15.98 -14.13 21.65
C ARG A 133 -16.39 -14.31 23.11
N VAL A 134 -17.60 -13.87 23.45
CA VAL A 134 -18.29 -14.27 24.68
C VAL A 134 -19.33 -15.31 24.29
N GLY A 135 -19.02 -16.59 24.52
CA GLY A 135 -19.83 -17.71 24.04
C GLY A 135 -19.90 -17.79 22.50
N ALA A 136 -21.11 -17.93 21.96
CA ALA A 136 -21.36 -17.98 20.50
C ALA A 136 -21.50 -16.60 19.83
N MET A 137 -21.52 -15.50 20.60
CA MET A 137 -21.70 -14.17 20.06
C MET A 137 -20.40 -13.64 19.45
N ARG A 138 -20.46 -13.25 18.17
CA ARG A 138 -19.52 -12.36 17.50
C ARG A 138 -20.21 -11.01 17.38
N THR A 139 -19.56 -9.97 17.86
CA THR A 139 -20.03 -8.59 17.75
C THR A 139 -18.90 -7.69 17.27
N LEU A 140 -19.26 -6.52 16.75
CA LEU A 140 -18.31 -5.50 16.37
C LEU A 140 -18.47 -4.32 17.32
N LYS A 141 -17.40 -3.90 17.96
CA LYS A 141 -17.38 -2.69 18.78
C LYS A 141 -16.98 -1.50 17.93
N VAL A 142 -17.71 -0.41 18.08
CA VAL A 142 -17.36 0.87 17.49
C VAL A 142 -16.20 1.46 18.29
N LEU A 143 -15.06 1.62 17.63
CA LEU A 143 -13.91 2.30 18.25
C LEU A 143 -14.13 3.81 18.21
N VAL A 144 -14.15 4.39 17.01
CA VAL A 144 -14.30 5.84 16.84
C VAL A 144 -15.07 6.12 15.54
N PRO A 145 -16.26 6.71 15.60
CA PRO A 145 -16.88 7.37 14.46
C PRO A 145 -16.07 8.61 14.08
N ARG A 146 -15.79 8.81 12.79
CA ARG A 146 -15.06 10.00 12.34
C ARG A 146 -15.94 11.24 12.49
N PRO A 147 -15.44 12.35 13.06
CA PRO A 147 -16.21 13.59 13.17
C PRO A 147 -16.77 14.04 11.82
N GLY A 148 -18.08 14.33 11.78
CA GLY A 148 -18.79 14.77 10.58
C GLY A 148 -19.08 13.68 9.53
N ALA A 149 -18.64 12.44 9.74
CA ALA A 149 -18.97 11.31 8.88
C ALA A 149 -20.42 10.84 9.10
N PRO A 150 -20.99 10.02 8.19
CA PRO A 150 -22.38 9.59 8.31
C PRO A 150 -22.71 8.86 9.61
N ALA A 151 -21.80 8.02 10.13
CA ALA A 151 -21.99 7.33 11.41
C ALA A 151 -22.07 8.29 12.60
N ASP A 152 -21.19 9.30 12.64
CA ASP A 152 -21.19 10.34 13.67
C ASP A 152 -22.49 11.16 13.61
N LYS A 153 -22.89 11.58 12.40
CA LYS A 153 -24.16 12.30 12.16
C LYS A 153 -25.41 11.49 12.54
N ALA A 154 -25.36 10.16 12.35
CA ALA A 154 -26.42 9.25 12.76
C ALA A 154 -26.43 8.96 14.27
N GLY A 155 -25.47 9.51 15.03
CA GLY A 155 -25.39 9.37 16.47
C GLY A 155 -24.81 8.02 16.92
N LEU A 156 -24.07 7.32 16.06
CA LEU A 156 -23.22 6.19 16.47
C LEU A 156 -22.11 6.73 17.39
N LYS A 157 -21.76 6.00 18.45
CA LYS A 157 -20.79 6.44 19.46
C LYS A 157 -19.69 5.41 19.68
N SER A 158 -18.53 5.88 20.12
CA SER A 158 -17.47 5.00 20.65
C SER A 158 -18.03 4.11 21.76
N GLY A 159 -17.68 2.82 21.73
CA GLY A 159 -18.15 1.82 22.68
C GLY A 159 -19.43 1.10 22.28
N ASP A 160 -20.18 1.59 21.29
CA ASP A 160 -21.37 0.91 20.76
C ASP A 160 -21.03 -0.50 20.27
N ILE A 161 -21.90 -1.47 20.54
CA ILE A 161 -21.76 -2.86 20.10
C ILE A 161 -22.78 -3.16 19.00
N VAL A 162 -22.30 -3.38 17.79
CA VAL A 162 -23.09 -3.79 16.64
C VAL A 162 -23.32 -5.29 16.69
N THR A 163 -24.59 -5.69 16.68
CA THR A 163 -25.04 -7.09 16.78
C THR A 163 -25.69 -7.60 15.50
N LYS A 164 -26.29 -6.69 14.71
CA LYS A 164 -26.94 -6.99 13.43
C LYS A 164 -26.58 -5.92 12.40
N ILE A 165 -26.32 -6.36 11.18
CA ILE A 165 -26.08 -5.51 10.01
C ILE A 165 -27.16 -5.87 8.99
N ASN A 166 -27.96 -4.89 8.60
CA ASN A 166 -29.21 -5.08 7.86
C ASN A 166 -30.08 -6.16 8.53
N ASP A 167 -30.39 -7.23 7.80
CA ASP A 167 -31.20 -8.33 8.29
C ASP A 167 -30.39 -9.52 8.81
N ARG A 168 -29.06 -9.37 8.95
CA ARG A 168 -28.14 -10.45 9.28
C ARG A 168 -27.41 -10.21 10.61
N PHE A 169 -27.39 -11.19 11.50
CA PHE A 169 -26.60 -11.11 12.73
C PHE A 169 -25.10 -11.19 12.42
N VAL A 170 -24.28 -10.43 13.15
CA VAL A 170 -22.81 -10.44 13.00
C VAL A 170 -22.23 -11.87 13.15
N THR A 171 -22.86 -12.71 13.98
CA THR A 171 -22.51 -14.12 14.17
C THR A 171 -22.62 -14.99 12.91
N SER A 172 -23.50 -14.63 11.98
CA SER A 172 -23.77 -15.43 10.78
C SER A 172 -22.82 -15.12 9.61
N TYR A 173 -21.99 -14.09 9.72
CA TYR A 173 -20.93 -13.85 8.75
C TYR A 173 -19.78 -14.85 8.94
N LYS A 174 -19.25 -15.35 7.82
CA LYS A 174 -18.10 -16.28 7.81
C LYS A 174 -16.90 -15.66 8.53
N ASN A 175 -16.60 -14.40 8.24
CA ASN A 175 -15.49 -13.62 8.81
C ASN A 175 -15.90 -12.14 9.02
N VAL A 176 -15.01 -11.33 9.59
CA VAL A 176 -15.26 -9.89 9.84
C VAL A 176 -15.28 -9.10 8.54
N ARG A 177 -14.44 -9.45 7.57
CA ARG A 177 -14.36 -8.78 6.26
C ARG A 177 -15.72 -8.75 5.57
N ALA A 178 -16.41 -9.88 5.49
CA ALA A 178 -17.75 -9.99 4.91
C ALA A 178 -18.79 -9.11 5.64
N ALA A 179 -18.64 -8.89 6.95
CA ALA A 179 -19.51 -7.98 7.70
C ALA A 179 -19.21 -6.50 7.36
N LEU A 180 -17.94 -6.15 7.15
CA LEU A 180 -17.52 -4.80 6.75
C LEU A 180 -17.98 -4.45 5.33
N GLU A 181 -18.00 -5.42 4.43
CA GLU A 181 -18.52 -5.23 3.07
C GLU A 181 -20.00 -4.85 3.04
N ASP A 182 -20.82 -5.45 3.89
CA ASP A 182 -22.24 -5.10 4.04
C ASP A 182 -22.44 -3.73 4.69
N ILE A 183 -21.45 -3.23 5.45
CA ILE A 183 -21.45 -1.88 6.00
C ILE A 183 -21.02 -0.86 4.94
N LYS A 184 -20.01 -1.20 4.14
CA LYS A 184 -19.68 -0.51 2.89
C LYS A 184 -20.81 -0.68 1.87
N GLY A 185 -20.74 0.06 0.78
CA GLY A 185 -21.73 -0.03 -0.30
C GLY A 185 -21.90 1.30 -1.04
N PRO A 186 -22.67 1.31 -2.14
CA PRO A 186 -22.77 2.47 -3.02
C PRO A 186 -23.25 3.73 -2.30
N ARG A 187 -22.74 4.88 -2.72
CA ARG A 187 -23.15 6.20 -2.20
C ARG A 187 -24.68 6.36 -2.24
N GLY A 188 -25.24 6.94 -1.18
CA GLY A 188 -26.67 7.25 -1.08
C GLY A 188 -27.54 6.07 -0.67
N THR A 189 -27.02 4.84 -0.68
CA THR A 189 -27.72 3.68 -0.08
C THR A 189 -27.61 3.73 1.45
N THR A 190 -28.41 2.95 2.16
CA THR A 190 -28.39 2.91 3.64
C THR A 190 -27.97 1.55 4.18
N VAL A 191 -27.34 1.53 5.34
CA VAL A 191 -27.14 0.34 6.18
C VAL A 191 -27.95 0.48 7.47
N LYS A 192 -28.55 -0.61 7.95
CA LYS A 192 -29.20 -0.66 9.27
C LYS A 192 -28.30 -1.39 10.26
N LEU A 193 -27.98 -0.77 11.38
CA LEU A 193 -27.18 -1.38 12.45
C LEU A 193 -28.05 -1.56 13.69
N LEU A 194 -28.16 -2.78 14.22
CA LEU A 194 -28.72 -3.01 15.55
C LEU A 194 -27.60 -2.84 16.58
N VAL A 195 -27.74 -1.84 17.44
CA VAL A 195 -26.71 -1.37 18.36
C VAL A 195 -27.15 -1.60 19.80
N ILE A 196 -26.23 -2.11 20.60
CA ILE A 196 -26.29 -2.11 22.06
C ILE A 196 -25.37 -1.01 22.55
N ARG A 197 -25.88 -0.12 23.41
CA ARG A 197 -25.13 0.98 23.99
C ARG A 197 -25.22 0.91 25.51
N ASP A 198 -24.09 1.12 26.17
CA ASP A 198 -24.05 1.17 27.62
C ASP A 198 -24.94 2.30 28.17
N GLY A 199 -25.66 2.01 29.25
CA GLY A 199 -26.68 2.90 29.83
C GLY A 199 -27.99 3.02 29.03
N VAL A 200 -28.14 2.33 27.89
CA VAL A 200 -29.42 2.26 27.13
C VAL A 200 -30.07 0.89 27.34
N PRO A 201 -31.29 0.81 27.91
CA PRO A 201 -31.87 -0.48 28.35
C PRO A 201 -32.18 -1.48 27.23
N GLN A 202 -32.43 -1.00 26.01
CA GLN A 202 -32.86 -1.83 24.88
C GLN A 202 -31.99 -1.58 23.66
N PRO A 203 -31.63 -2.63 22.88
CA PRO A 203 -30.99 -2.44 21.59
C PRO A 203 -31.86 -1.59 20.66
N PHE A 204 -31.23 -0.74 19.85
CA PHE A 204 -31.93 0.13 18.92
C PHE A 204 -31.28 0.10 17.54
N VAL A 205 -32.06 0.43 16.51
CA VAL A 205 -31.59 0.43 15.12
C VAL A 205 -31.16 1.83 14.71
N LEU A 206 -29.94 1.95 14.20
CA LEU A 206 -29.47 3.13 13.47
C LEU A 206 -29.54 2.85 11.97
N THR A 207 -30.24 3.71 11.23
CA THR A 207 -30.21 3.70 9.76
C THR A 207 -29.24 4.79 9.32
N ILE A 208 -28.16 4.39 8.65
CA ILE A 208 -27.05 5.28 8.31
C ILE A 208 -26.91 5.30 6.79
N ALA A 209 -26.96 6.50 6.20
CA ALA A 209 -26.70 6.69 4.78
C ALA A 209 -25.20 6.53 4.50
N ARG A 210 -24.85 5.84 3.42
CA ARG A 210 -23.47 5.69 2.96
C ARG A 210 -23.07 6.93 2.17
N ASP A 211 -21.91 7.48 2.48
CA ASP A 211 -21.34 8.61 1.75
C ASP A 211 -19.84 8.37 1.51
N GLU A 212 -19.23 9.24 0.71
CA GLU A 212 -17.78 9.24 0.49
C GLU A 212 -17.05 9.49 1.81
N ILE A 213 -16.18 8.55 2.18
CA ILE A 213 -15.35 8.66 3.37
C ILE A 213 -13.95 9.06 2.94
N LYS A 214 -13.59 10.32 3.21
CA LYS A 214 -12.24 10.84 2.91
C LYS A 214 -11.27 10.45 4.00
N THR A 215 -10.14 9.88 3.60
CA THR A 215 -9.00 9.62 4.49
C THR A 215 -8.09 10.85 4.53
N GLU A 216 -7.74 11.30 5.73
CA GLU A 216 -6.77 12.37 5.91
C GLU A 216 -5.34 11.81 5.88
N PHE A 217 -4.66 12.03 4.75
CA PHE A 217 -3.30 11.57 4.52
C PHE A 217 -2.22 12.44 5.16
N TYR A 218 -2.57 13.63 5.65
CA TYR A 218 -1.62 14.53 6.29
C TYR A 218 -2.25 15.35 7.41
N LYS A 219 -1.42 15.93 8.27
CA LYS A 219 -1.79 16.92 9.27
C LYS A 219 -0.70 17.99 9.35
N THR A 220 -1.11 19.26 9.36
CA THR A 220 -0.19 20.39 9.52
C THR A 220 -0.39 21.07 10.87
N THR A 221 0.68 21.62 11.45
CA THR A 221 0.63 22.39 12.70
C THR A 221 1.76 23.41 12.75
N LEU A 222 1.47 24.66 13.12
CA LEU A 222 2.51 25.64 13.45
C LEU A 222 2.76 25.59 14.97
N LEU A 223 3.96 25.21 15.38
CA LEU A 223 4.32 25.12 16.79
C LEU A 223 4.59 26.50 17.41
N PRO A 224 4.43 26.67 18.72
CA PRO A 224 4.84 27.89 19.43
C PRO A 224 6.32 28.25 19.25
N SER A 225 7.17 27.24 18.99
CA SER A 225 8.58 27.41 18.63
C SER A 225 8.80 27.98 17.24
N LYS A 226 7.73 28.33 16.50
CA LYS A 226 7.73 28.82 15.11
C LYS A 226 8.28 27.83 14.08
N TRP A 227 8.18 26.53 14.38
CA TRP A 227 8.42 25.46 13.41
C TRP A 227 7.10 25.03 12.80
N PHE A 228 7.05 24.95 11.47
CA PHE A 228 5.91 24.38 10.78
C PHE A 228 6.10 22.88 10.64
N VAL A 229 5.13 22.10 11.08
CA VAL A 229 5.15 20.64 11.03
C VAL A 229 4.12 20.17 10.02
N ALA A 230 4.52 19.30 9.11
CA ALA A 230 3.62 18.50 8.29
C ALA A 230 3.89 17.01 8.57
N LYS A 231 2.95 16.33 9.23
CA LYS A 231 2.95 14.87 9.33
C LYS A 231 2.23 14.29 8.12
N ILE A 232 2.93 13.49 7.31
CA ILE A 232 2.33 12.72 6.22
C ILE A 232 2.16 11.29 6.72
N LYS A 233 0.93 10.79 6.74
CA LYS A 233 0.60 9.43 7.21
C LYS A 233 0.78 8.37 6.11
N SER A 234 0.45 8.71 4.87
CA SER A 234 0.77 7.92 3.68
C SER A 234 0.84 8.83 2.45
N PHE A 235 1.56 8.39 1.42
CA PHE A 235 1.66 9.02 0.11
C PHE A 235 0.57 8.49 -0.85
N GLU A 236 -0.61 8.26 -0.32
CA GLU A 236 -1.80 7.88 -1.08
C GLU A 236 -2.69 9.09 -1.32
N GLY A 237 -3.74 8.89 -2.10
CA GLY A 237 -4.75 9.90 -2.38
C GLY A 237 -4.75 10.40 -3.81
N LYS A 238 -5.50 11.47 -4.02
CA LYS A 238 -5.80 11.94 -5.37
C LYS A 238 -4.62 12.67 -6.00
N ARG A 239 -4.23 12.23 -7.19
CA ARG A 239 -3.31 12.95 -8.07
C ARG A 239 -4.07 14.08 -8.80
N VAL A 240 -3.51 15.29 -8.78
CA VAL A 240 -4.04 16.44 -9.52
C VAL A 240 -3.36 16.50 -10.88
N VAL A 241 -4.14 16.34 -11.95
CA VAL A 241 -3.63 16.16 -13.32
C VAL A 241 -2.86 17.38 -13.80
N GLU A 242 -3.38 18.58 -13.52
CA GLU A 242 -2.82 19.85 -13.97
C GLU A 242 -1.43 20.13 -13.39
N THR A 243 -1.22 19.76 -12.13
CA THR A 243 0.04 20.01 -11.42
C THR A 243 0.96 18.80 -11.42
N LYS A 244 0.45 17.61 -11.77
CA LYS A 244 1.13 16.31 -11.63
C LYS A 244 1.56 16.00 -10.18
N MET A 245 0.96 16.67 -9.20
CA MET A 245 1.27 16.53 -7.77
C MET A 245 0.16 15.77 -7.04
N LEU A 246 0.54 15.11 -5.96
CA LEU A 246 -0.41 14.57 -5.00
C LEU A 246 -1.12 15.73 -4.26
N GLU A 247 -2.43 15.63 -4.05
CA GLU A 247 -3.24 16.63 -3.35
C GLU A 247 -2.65 17.01 -1.98
N THR A 248 -2.11 16.01 -1.26
CA THR A 248 -1.38 16.18 0.01
C THR A 248 -0.26 17.24 -0.08
N CYS A 249 0.60 17.19 -1.09
CA CYS A 249 1.68 18.18 -1.23
C CYS A 249 1.16 19.58 -1.54
N LEU A 250 0.13 19.68 -2.39
CA LEU A 250 -0.48 20.97 -2.75
C LEU A 250 -1.07 21.64 -1.51
N HIS A 251 -1.74 20.86 -0.67
CA HIS A 251 -2.28 21.33 0.59
C HIS A 251 -1.19 21.72 1.57
N ILE A 252 -0.14 20.92 1.75
CA ILE A 252 1.00 21.26 2.60
C ILE A 252 1.64 22.59 2.16
N HIS A 253 1.88 22.77 0.85
CA HIS A 253 2.41 24.01 0.29
C HIS A 253 1.50 25.21 0.55
N SER A 254 0.20 25.03 0.36
CA SER A 254 -0.82 26.07 0.60
C SER A 254 -0.89 26.46 2.08
N GLU A 255 -0.94 25.49 2.99
CA GLU A 255 -0.99 25.72 4.44
C GLU A 255 0.29 26.36 4.95
N TYR A 256 1.45 25.98 4.43
CA TYR A 256 2.71 26.64 4.76
C TYR A 256 2.74 28.10 4.27
N LYS A 257 2.27 28.38 3.06
CA LYS A 257 2.13 29.77 2.57
C LYS A 257 1.19 30.61 3.44
N LYS A 258 0.08 30.04 3.89
CA LYS A 258 -0.84 30.72 4.83
C LYS A 258 -0.17 30.95 6.18
N ALA A 259 0.59 29.98 6.69
CA ALA A 259 1.34 30.12 7.92
C ALA A 259 2.39 31.22 7.84
N LEU A 260 3.15 31.32 6.73
CA LEU A 260 4.12 32.40 6.50
C LEU A 260 3.48 33.79 6.47
N LYS A 261 2.25 33.92 5.97
CA LYS A 261 1.52 35.20 6.01
C LYS A 261 1.14 35.61 7.45
N ARG A 262 0.87 34.63 8.32
CA ARG A 262 0.48 34.85 9.72
C ARG A 262 1.68 35.02 10.64
N GLU A 263 2.75 34.29 10.39
CA GLU A 263 4.02 34.33 11.12
C GLU A 263 5.17 34.38 10.10
N PRO A 264 5.63 35.58 9.73
CA PRO A 264 6.73 35.75 8.77
C PRO A 264 8.06 35.15 9.24
N ASN A 265 8.24 34.98 10.56
CA ASN A 265 9.47 34.49 11.17
C ASN A 265 9.41 32.99 11.51
N ILE A 266 8.71 32.18 10.70
CA ILE A 266 8.83 30.73 10.78
C ILE A 266 10.32 30.36 10.66
N ARG A 267 10.80 29.58 11.64
CA ARG A 267 12.21 29.22 11.78
C ARG A 267 12.64 28.09 10.85
N GLY A 268 11.74 27.15 10.57
CA GLY A 268 12.04 25.96 9.81
C GLY A 268 10.82 25.07 9.59
N PHE A 269 11.06 23.94 8.93
CA PHE A 269 10.03 22.97 8.57
C PHE A 269 10.38 21.59 9.09
N VAL A 270 9.42 20.92 9.73
CA VAL A 270 9.49 19.51 10.10
C VAL A 270 8.57 18.72 9.18
N LEU A 271 9.13 17.80 8.42
CA LEU A 271 8.39 16.77 7.70
C LEU A 271 8.40 15.50 8.55
N ASP A 272 7.28 15.17 9.17
CA ASP A 272 7.16 13.97 10.01
C ASP A 272 6.64 12.80 9.17
N LEU A 273 7.53 11.84 8.89
CA LEU A 273 7.27 10.60 8.15
C LEU A 273 7.28 9.36 9.06
N ARG A 274 7.26 9.55 10.38
CA ARG A 274 7.14 8.42 11.31
C ARG A 274 5.82 7.70 11.09
N ASP A 275 5.89 6.38 11.07
CA ASP A 275 4.77 5.46 10.83
C ASP A 275 4.14 5.60 9.44
N ASN A 276 4.87 6.17 8.48
CA ASN A 276 4.41 6.31 7.10
C ASN A 276 4.96 5.15 6.24
N PRO A 277 4.12 4.16 5.85
CA PRO A 277 4.55 2.99 5.11
C PRO A 277 4.89 3.27 3.64
N GLY A 278 4.80 4.54 3.21
CA GLY A 278 5.04 4.97 1.85
C GLY A 278 3.73 5.26 1.13
N GLY A 279 3.59 4.76 -0.09
CA GLY A 279 2.48 5.06 -1.00
C GLY A 279 3.03 5.24 -2.41
N PHE A 280 2.42 6.11 -3.20
CA PHE A 280 2.83 6.30 -4.59
C PHE A 280 4.20 6.99 -4.73
N LEU A 281 4.97 6.58 -5.74
CA LEU A 281 6.28 7.16 -6.08
C LEU A 281 6.19 8.65 -6.42
N ASP A 282 5.07 9.09 -7.01
CA ASP A 282 4.84 10.50 -7.29
C ASP A 282 4.67 11.34 -6.02
N GLY A 283 4.17 10.76 -4.94
CA GLY A 283 4.12 11.37 -3.61
C GLY A 283 5.52 11.66 -3.07
N ALA A 284 6.46 10.73 -3.23
CA ALA A 284 7.86 10.94 -2.86
C ALA A 284 8.51 12.04 -3.70
N GLN A 285 8.38 11.96 -5.03
CA GLN A 285 8.88 12.99 -5.96
C GLN A 285 8.36 14.37 -5.58
N CYS A 286 7.05 14.46 -5.38
CA CYS A 286 6.35 15.67 -5.01
C CYS A 286 6.83 16.26 -3.69
N ALA A 287 7.05 15.43 -2.67
CA ALA A 287 7.61 15.88 -1.39
C ALA A 287 9.04 16.41 -1.54
N VAL A 288 9.90 15.75 -2.32
CA VAL A 288 11.27 16.24 -2.57
C VAL A 288 11.25 17.56 -3.33
N ASP A 289 10.42 17.67 -4.37
CA ASP A 289 10.28 18.89 -5.19
C ASP A 289 9.86 20.11 -4.36
N LEU A 290 9.02 19.95 -3.33
CA LEU A 290 8.65 21.05 -2.43
C LEU A 290 9.86 21.71 -1.77
N PHE A 291 10.86 20.91 -1.38
CA PHE A 291 12.02 21.36 -0.62
C PHE A 291 13.27 21.56 -1.46
N ALA A 292 13.32 20.98 -2.66
CA ALA A 292 14.45 21.12 -3.56
C ALA A 292 14.67 22.57 -3.98
N THR A 293 15.94 22.95 -4.07
CA THR A 293 16.40 24.27 -4.54
C THR A 293 16.60 24.27 -6.05
N GLU A 294 16.63 25.46 -6.65
CA GLU A 294 16.83 25.61 -8.11
C GLU A 294 18.12 24.96 -8.63
N SER A 295 19.16 24.82 -7.81
CA SER A 295 20.42 24.17 -8.21
C SER A 295 20.30 22.65 -8.44
N LEU A 296 19.17 22.05 -8.03
CA LEU A 296 18.88 20.64 -8.25
C LEU A 296 17.97 20.38 -9.46
N ARG A 297 17.50 21.43 -10.14
CA ARG A 297 16.63 21.30 -11.31
C ARG A 297 17.21 20.33 -12.34
N GLY A 298 16.40 19.36 -12.74
CA GLY A 298 16.78 18.36 -13.74
C GLY A 298 17.74 17.27 -13.25
N LYS A 299 18.19 17.30 -12.00
CA LYS A 299 18.97 16.18 -11.43
C LYS A 299 18.07 14.96 -11.22
N ALA A 300 18.63 13.78 -11.46
CA ALA A 300 17.93 12.51 -11.36
C ALA A 300 17.69 12.10 -9.90
N LEU A 301 16.43 12.05 -9.47
CA LEU A 301 16.02 11.70 -8.12
C LEU A 301 15.96 10.19 -7.89
N ILE A 302 15.24 9.48 -8.77
CA ILE A 302 14.96 8.05 -8.66
C ILE A 302 15.53 7.36 -9.89
N SER A 303 16.32 6.31 -9.68
CA SER A 303 16.74 5.37 -10.73
C SER A 303 16.03 4.03 -10.53
N ILE A 304 15.71 3.32 -11.62
CA ILE A 304 14.94 2.06 -11.56
C ILE A 304 15.81 0.90 -12.06
N GLU A 305 16.00 -0.11 -11.22
CA GLU A 305 16.65 -1.37 -11.57
C GLU A 305 15.61 -2.47 -11.79
N THR A 306 15.62 -3.07 -12.98
CA THR A 306 14.73 -4.17 -13.35
C THR A 306 15.53 -5.46 -13.50
N ARG A 307 14.85 -6.59 -13.74
CA ARG A 307 15.51 -7.85 -14.12
C ARG A 307 16.46 -7.70 -15.32
N ASP A 308 16.16 -6.81 -16.26
CA ASP A 308 17.01 -6.55 -17.44
C ASP A 308 18.21 -5.63 -17.13
N GLY A 309 18.45 -5.33 -15.85
CA GLY A 309 19.46 -4.40 -15.37
C GLY A 309 18.92 -3.01 -15.06
N LEU A 310 19.84 -2.10 -14.74
CA LEU A 310 19.55 -0.70 -14.45
C LEU A 310 19.02 -0.01 -15.72
N LYS A 311 17.75 0.36 -15.71
CA LYS A 311 17.14 1.14 -16.79
C LYS A 311 17.24 2.62 -16.41
N ALA A 312 17.66 3.45 -17.37
CA ALA A 312 17.72 4.90 -17.21
C ALA A 312 16.33 5.57 -17.23
N HIS A 313 15.32 4.96 -16.59
CA HIS A 313 14.11 5.69 -16.25
C HIS A 313 14.37 6.49 -14.98
N GLU A 314 14.90 7.69 -15.19
CA GLU A 314 15.17 8.66 -14.15
C GLU A 314 13.98 9.61 -14.01
N SER A 315 13.39 9.70 -12.82
CA SER A 315 12.59 10.88 -12.50
C SER A 315 13.55 12.03 -12.18
N THR A 316 13.23 13.24 -12.61
CA THR A 316 14.06 14.42 -12.37
C THR A 316 13.38 15.40 -11.43
N ILE A 317 14.19 16.13 -10.67
CA ILE A 317 13.72 17.12 -9.69
C ILE A 317 13.19 18.37 -10.40
N ASP A 318 11.98 18.80 -10.03
CA ASP A 318 11.34 20.07 -10.43
C ASP A 318 11.11 20.95 -9.19
N PRO A 319 12.11 21.76 -8.79
CA PRO A 319 12.12 22.42 -7.50
C PRO A 319 11.02 23.47 -7.35
N LYS A 320 10.51 23.60 -6.12
CA LYS A 320 9.58 24.66 -5.67
C LYS A 320 10.20 25.60 -4.64
N ASP A 321 11.36 25.26 -4.10
CA ASP A 321 12.13 26.03 -3.10
C ASP A 321 11.24 26.69 -2.04
N MET A 322 10.38 25.87 -1.41
CA MET A 322 9.38 26.37 -0.46
C MET A 322 10.05 27.00 0.77
N LEU A 323 11.22 26.52 1.17
CA LEU A 323 11.89 26.95 2.40
C LEU A 323 12.71 28.23 2.25
N ARG A 324 13.19 28.55 1.03
CA ARG A 324 14.03 29.72 0.76
C ARG A 324 15.20 29.83 1.76
N GLY A 325 15.93 28.73 1.90
CA GLY A 325 17.09 28.62 2.79
C GLY A 325 16.79 28.34 4.27
N LYS A 326 15.51 28.23 4.68
CA LYS A 326 15.17 27.77 6.05
C LYS A 326 15.48 26.27 6.23
N PRO A 327 15.85 25.84 7.44
CA PRO A 327 16.17 24.44 7.72
C PRO A 327 14.97 23.50 7.53
N LEU A 328 15.26 22.31 7.00
CA LEU A 328 14.37 21.15 6.92
C LEU A 328 14.83 20.07 7.91
N VAL A 329 13.89 19.57 8.70
CA VAL A 329 14.06 18.38 9.53
C VAL A 329 13.08 17.32 9.04
N VAL A 330 13.56 16.10 8.79
CA VAL A 330 12.71 14.97 8.42
C VAL A 330 12.73 13.96 9.55
N LEU A 331 11.57 13.66 10.15
CA LEU A 331 11.47 12.65 11.20
C LEU A 331 11.11 11.30 10.60
N VAL A 332 11.82 10.25 10.99
CA VAL A 332 11.61 8.88 10.51
C VAL A 332 11.66 7.87 11.65
N ASN A 333 11.10 6.69 11.45
CA ASN A 333 11.28 5.53 12.33
C ASN A 333 11.22 4.22 11.56
N GLU A 334 11.22 3.09 12.26
CA GLU A 334 11.03 1.75 11.70
C GLU A 334 9.76 1.58 10.86
N GLY A 335 8.71 2.38 11.13
CA GLY A 335 7.48 2.41 10.34
C GLY A 335 7.56 3.26 9.08
N SER A 336 8.64 4.02 8.87
CA SER A 336 8.89 4.75 7.63
C SER A 336 9.38 3.77 6.55
N ALA A 337 8.65 3.63 5.45
CA ALA A 337 8.99 2.69 4.38
C ALA A 337 8.76 3.27 2.97
N SER A 338 9.34 2.64 1.96
CA SER A 338 9.05 2.89 0.53
C SER A 338 9.19 4.37 0.14
N ALA A 339 8.14 5.02 -0.36
CA ALA A 339 8.13 6.44 -0.72
C ALA A 339 8.70 7.37 0.37
N SER A 340 8.48 7.07 1.66
CA SER A 340 9.06 7.83 2.78
C SER A 340 10.59 7.74 2.81
N GLU A 341 11.13 6.58 2.46
CA GLU A 341 12.57 6.32 2.42
C GLU A 341 13.22 7.01 1.22
N ILE A 342 12.51 7.13 0.08
CA ILE A 342 12.97 7.95 -1.05
C ILE A 342 13.16 9.40 -0.60
N VAL A 343 12.17 9.97 0.11
CA VAL A 343 12.24 11.35 0.60
C VAL A 343 13.40 11.52 1.57
N ALA A 344 13.50 10.66 2.58
CA ALA A 344 14.57 10.74 3.59
C ALA A 344 15.96 10.57 2.97
N LYS A 345 16.14 9.58 2.10
CA LYS A 345 17.41 9.35 1.40
C LYS A 345 17.76 10.50 0.46
N ALA A 346 16.80 11.07 -0.26
CA ALA A 346 17.02 12.21 -1.15
C ALA A 346 17.42 13.47 -0.37
N VAL A 347 16.80 13.70 0.80
CA VAL A 347 17.16 14.80 1.70
C VAL A 347 18.63 14.70 2.13
N GLN A 348 19.11 13.48 2.44
CA GLN A 348 20.52 13.24 2.75
C GLN A 348 21.42 13.37 1.52
N TYR A 349 21.05 12.71 0.42
CA TYR A 349 21.84 12.65 -0.81
C TYR A 349 22.11 14.04 -1.39
N TYR A 350 21.11 14.92 -1.39
CA TYR A 350 21.23 16.29 -1.90
C TYR A 350 21.51 17.33 -0.82
N ASN A 351 21.71 16.92 0.44
CA ASN A 351 21.94 17.81 1.56
C ASN A 351 20.85 18.91 1.71
N LEU A 352 19.58 18.52 1.57
CA LEU A 352 18.43 19.43 1.68
C LEU A 352 18.03 19.72 3.13
N GLY A 353 18.46 18.88 4.07
CA GLY A 353 18.03 18.93 5.45
C GLY A 353 18.63 17.83 6.30
N VAL A 354 18.10 17.65 7.50
CA VAL A 354 18.60 16.68 8.49
C VAL A 354 17.53 15.63 8.75
N VAL A 355 17.87 14.35 8.54
CA VAL A 355 17.03 13.21 8.90
C VAL A 355 17.27 12.83 10.36
N VAL A 356 16.21 12.69 11.14
CA VAL A 356 16.27 12.45 12.59
C VAL A 356 15.33 11.30 12.94
N GLY A 357 15.76 10.36 13.79
CA GLY A 357 14.90 9.26 14.21
C GLY A 357 15.62 7.94 14.44
N THR A 358 14.97 6.84 14.08
CA THR A 358 15.58 5.50 14.02
C THR A 358 15.76 5.06 12.56
N LYS A 359 16.53 3.99 12.32
CA LYS A 359 16.71 3.42 10.98
C LYS A 359 15.37 2.95 10.42
N THR A 360 15.07 3.32 9.18
CA THR A 360 13.81 3.01 8.48
C THR A 360 13.68 1.53 8.09
N PHE A 361 12.51 1.15 7.55
CA PHE A 361 12.14 -0.24 7.30
C PHE A 361 13.02 -0.96 6.26
N GLY A 362 13.37 -0.32 5.15
CA GLY A 362 14.23 -0.87 4.10
C GLY A 362 13.52 -1.37 2.84
N LYS A 363 12.30 -0.94 2.54
CA LYS A 363 11.54 -1.44 1.37
C LYS A 363 11.86 -0.62 0.13
N GLY A 364 12.81 -1.09 -0.67
CA GLY A 364 13.25 -0.47 -1.93
C GLY A 364 12.64 -1.06 -3.20
N SER A 365 11.63 -1.91 -3.09
CA SER A 365 10.99 -2.59 -4.21
C SER A 365 9.77 -1.83 -4.76
N ILE A 366 9.50 -1.98 -6.06
CA ILE A 366 8.36 -1.40 -6.76
C ILE A 366 7.44 -2.55 -7.17
N GLN A 367 6.19 -2.51 -6.69
CA GLN A 367 5.13 -3.40 -7.15
C GLN A 367 4.33 -2.72 -8.25
N ILE A 368 3.91 -3.50 -9.25
CA ILE A 368 2.90 -3.10 -10.23
C ILE A 368 1.70 -4.03 -10.10
N VAL A 369 0.50 -3.47 -10.33
CA VAL A 369 -0.75 -4.22 -10.37
C VAL A 369 -1.14 -4.39 -11.83
N MET A 370 -1.09 -5.62 -12.33
CA MET A 370 -1.43 -5.96 -13.71
C MET A 370 -2.81 -6.62 -13.74
N PRO A 371 -3.85 -5.95 -14.26
CA PRO A 371 -5.16 -6.57 -14.48
C PRO A 371 -5.02 -7.79 -15.39
N LEU A 372 -5.75 -8.85 -15.08
CA LEU A 372 -5.91 -10.01 -15.95
C LEU A 372 -7.01 -9.74 -16.99
N SER A 373 -7.22 -10.69 -17.90
CA SER A 373 -8.12 -10.54 -19.06
C SER A 373 -9.59 -10.27 -18.72
N ASP A 374 -10.02 -10.55 -17.49
CA ASP A 374 -11.37 -10.27 -17.01
C ASP A 374 -11.55 -8.85 -16.45
N GLU A 375 -10.45 -8.07 -16.39
CA GLU A 375 -10.32 -6.72 -15.81
C GLU A 375 -10.81 -6.58 -14.35
N ARG A 376 -11.18 -7.70 -13.70
CA ARG A 376 -11.72 -7.77 -12.35
C ARG A 376 -10.73 -8.40 -11.39
N THR A 377 -9.75 -9.14 -11.89
CA THR A 377 -8.68 -9.72 -11.09
C THR A 377 -7.33 -9.18 -11.55
N ALA A 378 -6.31 -9.28 -10.70
CA ALA A 378 -4.99 -8.76 -11.01
C ALA A 378 -3.88 -9.60 -10.36
N VAL A 379 -2.68 -9.49 -10.92
CA VAL A 379 -1.46 -9.91 -10.23
C VAL A 379 -0.70 -8.66 -9.82
N LYS A 380 -0.45 -8.53 -8.52
CA LYS A 380 0.48 -7.56 -7.98
C LYS A 380 1.82 -8.24 -7.78
N TYR A 381 2.87 -7.71 -8.38
CA TYR A 381 4.20 -8.32 -8.26
C TYR A 381 5.31 -7.30 -8.28
N THR A 382 6.45 -7.66 -7.69
CA THR A 382 7.65 -6.82 -7.73
C THR A 382 8.23 -6.80 -9.14
N TYR A 383 8.20 -5.62 -9.75
CA TYR A 383 8.72 -5.39 -11.10
C TYR A 383 10.18 -4.90 -11.08
N ALA A 384 10.54 -4.12 -10.07
CA ALA A 384 11.81 -3.41 -10.02
C ALA A 384 12.23 -3.05 -8.59
N GLN A 385 13.45 -2.57 -8.45
CA GLN A 385 13.92 -1.81 -7.28
C GLN A 385 14.09 -0.35 -7.66
N TYR A 386 13.81 0.55 -6.71
CA TYR A 386 14.20 1.95 -6.83
C TYR A 386 15.51 2.22 -6.09
N LEU A 387 16.29 3.13 -6.64
CA LEU A 387 17.50 3.66 -6.06
C LEU A 387 17.40 5.18 -6.03
N VAL A 388 18.08 5.82 -5.08
CA VAL A 388 18.08 7.28 -4.96
C VAL A 388 19.39 7.86 -5.50
N GLY A 389 19.26 8.85 -6.39
CA GLY A 389 20.36 9.48 -7.11
C GLY A 389 20.44 9.06 -8.59
N PRO A 390 21.38 9.65 -9.35
CA PRO A 390 21.59 9.34 -10.76
C PRO A 390 22.15 7.94 -10.95
N THR A 391 21.91 7.37 -12.14
CA THR A 391 22.44 6.06 -12.55
C THR A 391 23.97 5.92 -12.45
N SER A 392 24.72 7.03 -12.44
CA SER A 392 26.18 7.04 -12.25
C SER A 392 26.64 6.85 -10.79
N ALA A 393 25.77 7.15 -9.82
CA ALA A 393 26.04 7.00 -8.39
C ALA A 393 24.73 6.80 -7.58
N PRO A 394 23.95 5.73 -7.88
CA PRO A 394 22.70 5.49 -7.20
C PRO A 394 22.95 4.85 -5.82
N THR A 395 22.04 5.08 -4.88
CA THR A 395 22.14 4.56 -3.50
C THR A 395 20.98 3.62 -3.19
N PRO A 396 21.23 2.49 -2.49
CA PRO A 396 20.20 1.47 -2.28
C PRO A 396 19.27 1.84 -1.13
N VAL A 397 18.05 1.32 -1.21
CA VAL A 397 17.10 1.28 -0.09
C VAL A 397 16.67 -0.15 0.24
N GLN A 398 16.50 -1.02 -0.75
CA GLN A 398 16.04 -2.41 -0.56
C GLN A 398 16.97 -3.20 0.38
N GLY A 399 16.40 -3.69 1.49
CA GLY A 399 17.13 -4.45 2.52
C GLY A 399 18.08 -3.61 3.39
N VAL A 400 18.24 -2.31 3.10
CA VAL A 400 19.18 -1.41 3.78
C VAL A 400 18.48 -0.33 4.58
N GLY A 401 17.48 0.32 4.00
CA GLY A 401 16.80 1.49 4.57
C GLY A 401 17.63 2.77 4.57
N VAL A 402 17.24 3.67 5.46
CA VAL A 402 17.81 5.00 5.66
C VAL A 402 18.21 5.13 7.12
N THR A 403 19.51 5.21 7.36
CA THR A 403 20.05 5.56 8.68
C THR A 403 19.97 7.08 8.86
N PRO A 404 19.43 7.57 9.98
CA PRO A 404 19.25 9.00 10.20
C PRO A 404 20.60 9.72 10.44
N ASN A 405 20.62 11.03 10.21
CA ASN A 405 21.78 11.88 10.54
C ASN A 405 21.94 12.07 12.06
N ILE A 406 20.82 12.09 12.78
CA ILE A 406 20.76 12.17 14.24
C ILE A 406 19.87 11.03 14.72
N PHE A 407 20.45 10.09 15.47
CA PHE A 407 19.67 9.03 16.07
C PHE A 407 18.85 9.56 17.25
N ALA A 408 17.54 9.31 17.21
CA ALA A 408 16.63 9.68 18.28
C ALA A 408 15.41 8.76 18.30
N ARG A 409 14.98 8.32 19.49
CA ARG A 409 13.80 7.46 19.66
C ARG A 409 12.74 8.17 20.49
N ALA A 410 11.46 7.86 20.28
CA ALA A 410 10.43 8.34 21.19
C ALA A 410 10.71 7.82 22.61
N ARG A 411 10.54 8.66 23.64
CA ARG A 411 10.64 8.19 25.02
C ARG A 411 9.50 7.19 25.27
N SER A 412 9.85 5.98 25.69
CA SER A 412 8.84 5.00 26.10
C SER A 412 8.20 5.46 27.41
N ASP A 413 6.88 5.36 27.52
CA ASP A 413 6.14 5.61 28.76
C ASP A 413 6.12 4.38 29.68
N GLY A 414 7.00 3.39 29.43
CA GLY A 414 7.06 2.13 30.15
C GLY A 414 5.98 1.11 29.76
N SER A 415 5.06 1.42 28.83
CA SER A 415 3.94 0.53 28.47
C SER A 415 4.16 -0.31 27.20
N GLU A 416 5.11 0.05 26.34
CA GLU A 416 5.43 -0.71 25.13
C GLU A 416 6.84 -1.30 25.23
N LYS A 417 6.93 -2.64 25.23
CA LYS A 417 8.12 -3.32 24.69
C LYS A 417 8.30 -2.73 23.30
N ALA A 418 9.41 -2.02 23.07
CA ALA A 418 9.80 -1.56 21.74
C ALA A 418 9.45 -2.66 20.74
N ALA A 419 8.53 -2.38 19.80
CA ALA A 419 8.30 -3.28 18.69
C ALA A 419 9.69 -3.63 18.17
N ALA A 420 10.05 -4.92 18.24
CA ALA A 420 11.37 -5.38 17.83
C ALA A 420 11.65 -4.75 16.46
N ASP A 421 12.88 -4.27 16.25
CA ASP A 421 13.32 -3.57 15.05
C ASP A 421 13.20 -4.46 13.79
N PHE A 422 11.97 -4.76 13.38
CA PHE A 422 11.61 -5.59 12.25
C PHE A 422 11.86 -4.78 10.98
N ARG A 423 12.58 -5.38 10.04
CA ARG A 423 13.02 -4.73 8.80
C ARG A 423 12.65 -5.57 7.59
N GLU A 424 12.74 -4.94 6.43
CA GLU A 424 12.56 -5.60 5.13
C GLU A 424 13.45 -6.86 5.00
N SER A 425 14.68 -6.80 5.51
CA SER A 425 15.63 -7.93 5.50
C SER A 425 15.20 -9.13 6.35
N ASP A 426 14.28 -8.92 7.29
CA ASP A 426 13.80 -9.96 8.19
C ASP A 426 12.58 -10.71 7.63
N LEU A 427 12.05 -10.27 6.49
CA LEU A 427 10.93 -10.93 5.81
C LEU A 427 11.37 -12.31 5.29
N VAL A 428 10.50 -13.31 5.45
CA VAL A 428 10.65 -14.57 4.73
C VAL A 428 10.57 -14.27 3.24
N GLY A 429 11.62 -14.60 2.50
CA GLY A 429 11.70 -14.26 1.07
C GLY A 429 12.17 -12.83 0.78
N ALA A 430 12.80 -12.16 1.76
CA ALA A 430 13.35 -10.82 1.58
C ALA A 430 14.15 -10.69 0.28
N LEU A 431 13.82 -9.66 -0.51
CA LEU A 431 14.47 -9.43 -1.79
C LEU A 431 15.90 -8.92 -1.57
N PRO A 432 16.87 -9.35 -2.40
CA PRO A 432 18.26 -8.96 -2.25
C PRO A 432 18.47 -7.46 -2.52
N THR A 433 19.47 -6.86 -1.88
CA THR A 433 19.91 -5.50 -2.18
C THR A 433 20.57 -5.42 -3.56
N SER A 434 20.33 -4.31 -4.27
CA SER A 434 21.02 -3.97 -5.52
C SER A 434 22.55 -4.00 -5.37
N THR A 435 23.24 -4.64 -6.32
CA THR A 435 24.71 -4.73 -6.33
C THR A 435 25.39 -3.58 -7.08
N VAL A 436 24.62 -2.78 -7.82
CA VAL A 436 25.13 -1.63 -8.60
C VAL A 436 25.12 -0.32 -7.81
N ALA A 437 24.49 -0.32 -6.64
CA ALA A 437 24.35 0.86 -5.80
C ALA A 437 25.55 1.06 -4.87
N LYS A 438 25.82 2.30 -4.49
CA LYS A 438 26.87 2.67 -3.53
C LYS A 438 26.25 3.14 -2.23
N ASP A 439 26.87 2.79 -1.12
CA ASP A 439 26.46 3.33 0.18
C ASP A 439 26.70 4.84 0.23
N LEU A 440 25.72 5.54 0.80
CA LEU A 440 25.83 6.96 1.06
C LEU A 440 26.63 7.18 2.34
N VAL A 441 27.71 7.95 2.27
CA VAL A 441 28.43 8.39 3.48
C VAL A 441 27.59 9.45 4.18
N ILE A 442 27.05 9.10 5.35
CA ILE A 442 26.17 9.98 6.13
C ILE A 442 27.02 11.01 6.86
N GLN A 443 26.72 12.29 6.64
CA GLN A 443 27.36 13.38 7.37
C GLN A 443 26.76 13.53 8.78
N ARG A 444 27.63 13.64 9.78
CA ARG A 444 27.25 13.92 11.17
C ARG A 444 26.94 15.40 11.32
N THR A 445 25.66 15.74 11.50
CA THR A 445 25.22 17.14 11.67
C THR A 445 25.91 17.83 12.85
N LYS A 446 26.20 17.10 13.93
CA LYS A 446 26.93 17.62 15.10
C LYS A 446 28.32 18.15 14.74
N GLU A 447 28.98 17.55 13.75
CA GLU A 447 30.33 17.92 13.30
C GLU A 447 30.29 18.96 12.17
N THR A 448 29.38 18.81 11.20
CA THR A 448 29.29 19.71 10.04
C THR A 448 28.54 21.01 10.33
N ASN A 449 27.59 21.01 11.28
CA ASN A 449 26.81 22.19 11.66
C ASN A 449 26.31 22.13 13.13
N PRO A 450 27.18 22.42 14.12
CA PRO A 450 26.86 22.33 15.55
C PRO A 450 25.69 23.23 16.00
N ALA A 451 25.53 24.39 15.37
CA ALA A 451 24.45 25.33 15.68
C ALA A 451 23.09 24.75 15.27
N LEU A 452 22.98 24.22 14.05
CA LEU A 452 21.78 23.54 13.58
C LEU A 452 21.48 22.29 14.40
N TYR A 453 22.50 21.49 14.75
CA TYR A 453 22.33 20.34 15.64
C TYR A 453 21.69 20.75 16.98
N THR A 454 22.18 21.82 17.61
CA THR A 454 21.64 22.32 18.89
C THR A 454 20.20 22.79 18.76
N GLU A 455 19.86 23.44 17.65
CA GLU A 455 18.49 23.87 17.36
C GLU A 455 17.55 22.66 17.19
N ILE A 456 17.96 21.65 16.42
CA ILE A 456 17.20 20.42 16.21
C ILE A 456 17.04 19.65 17.52
N TYR A 457 18.11 19.50 18.31
CA TYR A 457 18.06 18.86 19.62
C TYR A 457 17.00 19.50 20.52
N ASN A 458 16.99 20.82 20.60
CA ASN A 458 16.00 21.57 21.39
C ASN A 458 14.56 21.42 20.86
N LEU A 459 14.40 21.26 19.55
CA LEU A 459 13.11 21.05 18.91
C LEU A 459 12.53 19.68 19.24
N ILE A 460 13.31 18.61 19.07
CA ILE A 460 12.81 17.22 19.14
C ILE A 460 12.70 16.67 20.56
N THR A 461 13.48 17.19 21.52
CA THR A 461 13.46 16.73 22.93
C THR A 461 12.30 17.28 23.74
N LYS A 462 11.57 18.27 23.20
CA LYS A 462 10.41 18.91 23.81
C LYS A 462 9.12 18.44 23.17
N ALA A 463 7.99 18.79 23.81
CA ALA A 463 6.67 18.59 23.21
C ALA A 463 6.56 19.34 21.87
N PRO A 464 5.91 18.75 20.85
CA PRO A 464 5.14 17.50 20.91
C PRO A 464 5.94 16.23 20.61
N PHE A 465 7.24 16.31 20.29
CA PHE A 465 8.01 15.17 19.79
C PHE A 465 8.54 14.26 20.91
N ASN A 466 9.01 14.85 22.03
CA ASN A 466 9.47 14.14 23.23
C ASN A 466 10.46 12.98 22.93
N MET A 467 11.40 13.22 22.02
CA MET A 467 12.39 12.22 21.61
C MET A 467 13.63 12.27 22.50
N GLU A 468 14.24 11.12 22.71
CA GLU A 468 15.55 10.97 23.32
C GLU A 468 16.60 10.78 22.24
N VAL A 469 17.60 11.66 22.22
CA VAL A 469 18.73 11.61 21.30
C VAL A 469 19.83 10.77 21.93
N THR A 470 20.34 9.80 21.21
CA THR A 470 21.54 9.05 21.63
C THR A 470 22.71 9.45 20.73
N ASP A 471 23.92 9.43 21.29
CA ASP A 471 25.14 9.62 20.50
C ASP A 471 25.54 8.31 19.76
N GLU A 472 24.72 7.26 19.82
CA GLU A 472 24.94 6.01 19.10
C GLU A 472 24.61 6.20 17.62
N LEU A 473 25.63 6.16 16.77
CA LEU A 473 25.42 5.68 15.42
C LEU A 473 25.25 4.17 15.52
N LEU A 474 24.06 3.67 15.19
CA LEU A 474 23.95 2.26 14.82
C LEU A 474 24.94 2.03 13.66
N PRO A 475 25.81 1.02 13.75
CA PRO A 475 26.91 0.78 12.83
C PRO A 475 26.50 0.65 11.37
#